data_AF-M8ANK3-F1
#
_entry.id   AF-M8ANK3-F1
#
_cell.length_a   1.000
_cell.length_b   1.000
_cell.length_c   1.000
_cell.angle_alpha   90.00
_cell.angle_beta   90.00
_cell.angle_gamma   90.00
#
_symmetry.space_group_name_H-M   'P 1'
#
loop_
_entity.id
_entity.type
_entity.pdbx_description
1 polymer ?
#
loop_
_entity_poly.entity_id
_entity_poly.type
_entity_poly.pdbx_seq_one_letter_code
_entity_poly.pdbx_strand_id
1 'polypeptide(L)'
;MEGWFDDNYSLHNWLESTDGSRPPPSAFSSVEVPLVLGWEVLRRDGTAGGKWSSECTVDAARSICKSKHSECSPGPKGYLCACEVGYDGTPYVTDGCQG
;
A
#
# COMPACT_ATOMS: atom_id res chain seq x y z
N MET A 1 11.98 9.25 11.17
CA MET A 1 11.46 7.97 10.69
C MET A 1 12.10 7.78 9.34
N GLU A 2 13.19 7.02 9.32
CA GLU A 2 13.93 6.67 8.10
C GLU A 2 13.04 5.68 7.33
N GLY A 3 12.70 6.02 6.09
CA GLY A 3 11.94 5.11 5.25
C GLY A 3 12.87 4.00 4.78
N TRP A 4 12.37 2.78 4.58
CA TRP A 4 13.13 1.68 3.95
C TRP A 4 13.89 2.15 2.69
N PHE A 5 13.31 3.09 1.93
CA PHE A 5 13.91 3.66 0.72
C PHE A 5 15.20 4.46 0.94
N ASP A 6 15.54 4.86 2.16
CA ASP A 6 16.74 5.66 2.46
C ASP A 6 18.03 4.81 2.50
N ASP A 7 17.94 3.47 2.45
CA ASP A 7 19.08 2.54 2.29
C ASP A 7 19.64 2.50 0.85
N ASN A 8 19.44 3.57 0.07
CA ASN A 8 19.79 3.65 -1.34
C ASN A 8 21.20 4.22 -1.62
N TYR A 9 22.09 4.28 -0.61
CA TYR A 9 23.49 4.61 -0.88
C TYR A 9 24.18 3.56 -1.78
N SER A 10 23.64 2.34 -1.85
CA SER A 10 24.23 1.24 -2.61
C SER A 10 23.80 1.17 -4.08
N LEU A 11 22.58 1.58 -4.47
CA LEU A 11 22.17 1.52 -5.89
C LEU A 11 22.69 2.73 -6.67
N HIS A 12 22.77 3.92 -6.06
CA HIS A 12 23.33 5.11 -6.71
C HIS A 12 24.79 4.90 -7.16
N ASN A 13 25.61 4.27 -6.31
CA ASN A 13 27.00 3.95 -6.62
C ASN A 13 27.16 2.99 -7.82
N TRP A 14 26.13 2.20 -8.15
CA TRP A 14 26.22 1.21 -9.23
C TRP A 14 25.78 1.77 -10.59
N LEU A 15 24.78 2.67 -10.62
CA LEU A 15 24.34 3.33 -11.86
C LEU A 15 25.44 4.24 -12.45
N GLU A 16 26.32 4.78 -11.59
CA GLU A 16 27.48 5.57 -12.03
C GLU A 16 28.69 4.71 -12.43
N SER A 17 28.69 3.41 -12.13
CA SER A 17 29.81 2.50 -12.38
C SER A 17 29.71 1.74 -13.72
N THR A 18 28.85 2.17 -14.66
CA THR A 18 28.75 1.59 -16.01
C THR A 18 29.91 1.99 -16.94
N ASP A 19 31.13 2.11 -16.41
CA ASP A 19 32.31 1.93 -17.23
C ASP A 19 32.49 0.42 -17.40
N GLY A 20 32.28 -0.07 -18.63
CA GLY A 20 32.01 -1.46 -19.00
C GLY A 20 33.14 -2.48 -18.77
N SER A 21 33.95 -2.29 -17.74
CA SER A 21 35.17 -3.03 -17.44
C SER A 21 35.01 -4.10 -16.36
N ARG A 22 33.84 -4.19 -15.68
CA ARG A 22 33.61 -5.17 -14.60
C ARG A 22 32.42 -6.09 -14.92
N PRO A 23 32.62 -7.43 -14.94
CA PRO A 23 31.49 -8.35 -15.08
C PRO A 23 30.55 -8.16 -13.88
N PRO A 24 29.22 -8.12 -14.10
CA PRO A 24 28.28 -8.02 -13.00
C PRO A 24 28.52 -9.20 -12.04
N PRO A 25 28.60 -8.98 -10.72
CA PRO A 25 28.70 -10.09 -9.78
C PRO A 25 27.54 -11.06 -10.04
N SER A 26 27.85 -12.36 -10.05
CA SER A 26 26.97 -13.48 -10.44
C SER A 26 25.77 -13.73 -9.53
N ALA A 27 25.21 -12.68 -8.94
CA ALA A 27 23.94 -12.68 -8.24
C ALA A 27 23.32 -11.30 -8.46
N PHE A 28 22.66 -11.12 -9.60
CA PHE A 28 21.51 -10.23 -9.63
C PHE A 28 20.48 -10.85 -8.68
N SER A 29 20.60 -10.55 -7.38
CA SER A 29 19.45 -10.66 -6.50
C SER A 29 18.45 -9.66 -7.07
N SER A 30 17.36 -10.18 -7.64
CA SER A 30 16.25 -9.35 -8.08
C SER A 30 15.86 -8.49 -6.89
N VAL A 31 16.13 -7.20 -6.94
CA VAL A 31 15.78 -6.27 -5.86
C VAL A 31 14.26 -6.21 -5.85
N GLU A 32 13.64 -6.87 -4.87
CA GLU A 32 12.21 -6.83 -4.65
C GLU A 32 11.89 -5.56 -3.87
N VAL A 33 11.36 -4.56 -4.58
CA VAL A 33 10.94 -3.30 -3.97
C VAL A 33 9.48 -3.43 -3.53
N PRO A 34 9.16 -3.30 -2.23
CA PRO A 34 7.77 -3.33 -1.79
C PRO A 34 7.03 -2.11 -2.34
N LEU A 35 6.00 -2.36 -3.15
CA LEU A 35 5.14 -1.32 -3.73
C LEU A 35 3.92 -1.12 -2.83
N VAL A 36 3.78 0.08 -2.26
CA VAL A 36 2.56 0.49 -1.56
C VAL A 36 1.73 1.36 -2.50
N LEU A 37 0.53 0.91 -2.82
CA LEU A 37 -0.38 1.64 -3.70
C LEU A 37 -1.27 2.56 -2.85
N GLY A 38 -1.19 3.87 -3.12
CA GLY A 38 -2.10 4.86 -2.54
C GLY A 38 -3.39 4.89 -3.35
N TRP A 39 -4.46 4.29 -2.83
CA TRP A 39 -5.79 4.33 -3.44
C TRP A 39 -6.88 4.60 -2.39
N GLU A 40 -8.06 5.02 -2.87
CA GLU A 40 -9.27 5.18 -2.07
C GLU A 40 -10.44 4.50 -2.79
N VAL A 41 -11.35 3.92 -2.01
CA VAL A 41 -12.60 3.39 -2.54
C VAL A 41 -13.66 4.47 -2.52
N LEU A 42 -14.21 4.79 -3.69
CA LEU A 42 -15.26 5.78 -3.85
C LEU A 42 -16.62 5.09 -3.76
N ARG A 43 -17.47 5.53 -2.83
CA ARG A 43 -18.88 5.13 -2.78
C ARG A 43 -19.75 6.29 -3.24
N ARG A 44 -20.63 6.03 -4.21
CA ARG A 44 -21.64 7.00 -4.64
C ARG A 44 -22.98 6.64 -4.03
N ASP A 45 -23.74 7.65 -3.63
CA ASP A 45 -25.13 7.46 -3.23
C ASP A 45 -25.92 6.92 -4.43
N GLY A 46 -26.79 5.94 -4.21
CA GLY A 46 -27.52 5.23 -5.29
C GLY A 46 -28.56 6.08 -6.05
N THR A 47 -28.60 7.39 -5.85
CA THR A 47 -29.54 8.32 -6.48
C THR A 47 -28.95 8.90 -7.77
N ALA A 48 -29.81 9.29 -8.72
CA ALA A 48 -29.38 10.01 -9.91
C ALA A 48 -28.78 11.37 -9.49
N GLY A 49 -27.46 11.53 -9.65
CA GLY A 49 -26.71 12.69 -9.14
C GLY A 49 -26.19 12.55 -7.70
N GLY A 50 -26.17 11.33 -7.16
CA GLY A 50 -25.67 11.02 -5.81
C GLY A 50 -24.26 11.54 -5.57
N LYS A 51 -24.00 12.00 -4.34
CA LYS A 51 -22.70 12.55 -3.96
C LYS A 51 -21.71 11.40 -3.74
N TRP A 52 -20.44 11.74 -3.79
CA TRP A 52 -19.40 10.84 -3.29
C TRP A 52 -19.40 10.92 -1.78
N SER A 53 -19.50 9.78 -1.14
CA SER A 53 -19.35 9.67 0.30
C SER A 53 -17.92 9.26 0.63
N SER A 54 -17.27 10.08 1.44
CA SER A 54 -16.05 9.74 2.16
C SER A 54 -16.33 9.13 3.54
N GLU A 55 -17.60 8.94 3.89
CA GLU A 55 -18.00 8.44 5.19
C GLU A 55 -17.86 6.92 5.25
N CYS A 56 -17.03 6.45 6.18
CA CYS A 56 -16.90 5.02 6.40
C CYS A 56 -18.00 4.49 7.31
N THR A 57 -19.19 4.30 6.72
CA THR A 57 -20.28 3.61 7.41
C THR A 57 -19.89 2.17 7.73
N VAL A 58 -20.36 1.63 8.85
CA VAL A 58 -20.02 0.27 9.31
C VAL A 58 -20.27 -0.78 8.22
N ASP A 59 -21.34 -0.64 7.44
CA ASP A 59 -21.66 -1.54 6.34
C ASP A 59 -20.72 -1.38 5.14
N ALA A 60 -20.30 -0.14 4.80
CA ALA A 60 -19.29 0.09 3.77
C ALA A 60 -17.95 -0.53 4.17
N ALA A 61 -17.53 -0.26 5.40
CA ALA A 61 -16.29 -0.77 5.99
C ALA A 61 -16.25 -2.29 5.93
N ARG A 62 -17.28 -2.98 6.44
CA ARG A 62 -17.35 -4.45 6.43
C ARG A 62 -17.37 -5.06 5.03
N SER A 63 -17.88 -4.35 4.04
CA SER A 63 -17.94 -4.86 2.67
C SER A 63 -16.59 -4.88 1.95
N ILE A 64 -15.66 -4.01 2.36
CA ILE A 64 -14.39 -3.75 1.63
C ILE A 64 -13.16 -4.06 2.48
N CYS A 65 -13.17 -3.72 3.76
CA CYS A 65 -12.12 -4.12 4.71
C CYS A 65 -12.40 -5.56 5.13
N LYS A 66 -11.85 -6.50 4.35
CA LYS A 66 -12.17 -7.93 4.44
C LYS A 66 -11.39 -8.65 5.53
N SER A 67 -10.24 -8.11 5.95
CA SER A 67 -9.42 -8.77 6.96
C SER A 67 -10.05 -8.67 8.34
N LYS A 68 -9.72 -9.63 9.20
CA LYS A 68 -9.82 -9.41 10.65
C LYS A 68 -8.70 -8.45 11.04
N HIS A 69 -8.92 -7.62 12.05
CA HIS A 69 -7.98 -6.58 12.47
C HIS A 69 -7.71 -5.51 11.39
N SER A 70 -8.74 -5.17 10.60
CA SER A 70 -8.69 -4.02 9.70
C SER A 70 -9.70 -2.97 10.12
N GLU A 71 -9.27 -1.73 10.07
CA GLU A 71 -10.08 -0.54 10.30
C GLU A 71 -10.31 0.22 9.01
N CYS A 72 -11.35 1.06 9.01
CA CYS A 72 -11.66 1.93 7.90
C CYS A 72 -11.54 3.39 8.31
N SER A 73 -10.91 4.19 7.47
CA SER A 73 -10.73 5.62 7.69
C SER A 73 -11.23 6.45 6.49
N PRO A 74 -11.81 7.63 6.76
CA PRO A 74 -12.22 8.56 5.71
C PRO A 74 -10.98 9.10 4.98
N GLY A 75 -11.03 9.10 3.65
CA GLY A 75 -10.05 9.71 2.78
C GLY A 75 -10.54 11.06 2.20
N PRO A 76 -9.67 11.79 1.50
CA PRO A 76 -10.00 13.00 0.75
C PRO A 76 -11.26 12.92 -0.13
N LYS A 77 -11.52 11.78 -0.77
CA LYS A 77 -12.65 11.61 -1.71
C LYS A 77 -13.47 10.34 -1.47
N GLY A 78 -12.87 9.34 -0.84
CA GLY A 78 -13.50 8.08 -0.50
C GLY A 78 -13.11 7.63 0.89
N TYR A 79 -12.88 6.34 1.05
CA TYR A 79 -12.39 5.73 2.28
C TYR A 79 -11.37 4.66 1.96
N LEU A 80 -10.50 4.37 2.93
CA LEU A 80 -9.45 3.38 2.82
C LEU A 80 -9.49 2.43 4.02
N CYS A 81 -8.97 1.23 3.82
CA CYS A 81 -8.76 0.27 4.89
C CYS A 81 -7.30 0.27 5.30
N ALA A 82 -7.05 0.15 6.59
CA ALA A 82 -5.73 -0.03 7.19
C ALA A 82 -5.77 -1.22 8.17
N CYS A 83 -4.64 -1.87 8.41
CA CYS A 83 -4.54 -2.85 9.49
C CYS A 83 -4.48 -2.12 10.84
N GLU A 84 -5.11 -2.70 11.86
CA GLU A 84 -5.01 -2.23 13.24
C GLU A 84 -3.55 -2.24 13.71
N VAL A 85 -3.22 -1.39 14.69
CA VAL A 85 -1.87 -1.32 15.26
C VAL A 85 -1.44 -2.71 15.76
N GLY A 86 -0.28 -3.17 15.27
CA GLY A 86 0.28 -4.50 15.59
C GLY A 86 -0.01 -5.57 14.54
N TYR A 87 -0.69 -5.24 13.44
CA TYR A 87 -0.89 -6.12 12.29
C TYR A 87 -0.38 -5.47 11.00
N ASP A 88 0.20 -6.28 10.12
CA ASP A 88 0.74 -5.87 8.82
C ASP A 88 0.12 -6.67 7.67
N GLY A 89 0.15 -6.10 6.46
CA GLY A 89 -0.30 -6.77 5.23
C GLY A 89 -1.42 -6.00 4.52
N THR A 90 -2.33 -6.74 3.86
CA THR A 90 -3.36 -6.13 3.01
C THR A 90 -4.75 -6.19 3.65
N PRO A 91 -5.33 -5.07 4.11
CA PRO A 91 -6.61 -5.09 4.82
C PRO A 91 -7.81 -5.40 3.91
N TYR A 92 -7.61 -5.39 2.59
CA TYR A 92 -8.64 -5.61 1.57
C TYR A 92 -8.87 -7.09 1.22
N VAL A 93 -8.05 -8.01 1.74
CA VAL A 93 -8.22 -9.46 1.57
C VAL A 93 -8.52 -10.12 2.90
N THR A 94 -9.25 -11.23 2.87
CA THR A 94 -9.55 -12.01 4.08
C THR A 94 -8.26 -12.53 4.70
N ASP A 95 -8.14 -12.40 6.03
CA ASP A 95 -6.94 -12.77 6.81
C ASP A 95 -5.63 -12.11 6.28
N GLY A 96 -5.76 -10.93 5.66
CA GLY A 96 -4.65 -10.20 5.05
C GLY A 96 -3.85 -9.32 6.01
N CYS A 97 -4.43 -8.94 7.15
CA CYS A 97 -3.71 -8.33 8.28
C CYS A 97 -3.23 -9.44 9.22
N GLN A 98 -1.92 -9.54 9.40
CA GLN A 98 -1.23 -10.60 10.14
C GLN A 98 -0.28 -9.95 11.16
N GLY A 99 -0.27 -10.45 12.39
CA GLY A 99 0.55 -9.94 13.51
C GLY A 99 1.10 -11.07 14.36
#